data_AF-A0A0R1SD55-F1
#
_entry.id   AF-A0A0R1SD55-F1
#
_cell.length_a   1.000
_cell.length_b   1.000
_cell.length_c   1.000
_cell.angle_alpha   90.00
_cell.angle_beta   90.00
_cell.angle_gamma   90.00
#
_symmetry.space_group_name_H-M   'P 1'
#
loop_
_entity.id
_entity.type
_entity.pdbx_description
1 polymer ?
#
loop_
_entity_poly.entity_id
_entity_poly.type
_entity_poly.pdbx_seq_one_letter_code
_entity_poly.pdbx_strand_id
1 'polypeptide(L)'
;MDKSVHKKPSILDHWKAGLTILALLIICGASLLYLLIHNRDPQVILNDVAQQRQSQQIDKNSVTTLSADDNGDQIIVGFTNQNRLIIQFRERTVGGYRIKGYRETALTSLKANRPYGLTNIVKNKRVNDFLYGILQPNQPIPRFGGKKMSLINYHGHRLYYGFAPSAKNAVVSFGTK
;
A
#
# COMPACT_ATOMS: atom_id res chain seq x y z
N MET A 1 18.71 61.28 -25.98
CA MET A 1 17.55 60.89 -25.14
C MET A 1 16.80 59.80 -25.87
N ASP A 2 17.05 58.56 -25.48
CA ASP A 2 16.50 57.38 -26.12
C ASP A 2 15.06 57.17 -25.62
N LYS A 3 14.07 57.31 -26.50
CA LYS A 3 12.66 57.10 -26.15
C LYS A 3 12.38 55.60 -26.22
N SER A 4 12.45 54.93 -25.07
CA SER A 4 11.99 53.54 -24.99
C SER A 4 10.50 53.48 -25.35
N VAL A 5 10.18 52.98 -26.55
CA VAL A 5 8.80 52.79 -26.99
C VAL A 5 8.23 51.60 -26.22
N HIS A 6 7.43 51.87 -25.19
CA HIS A 6 6.59 50.83 -24.58
C HIS A 6 5.55 50.38 -25.60
N LYS A 7 5.86 49.30 -26.34
CA LYS A 7 4.89 48.58 -27.16
C LYS A 7 3.77 48.09 -26.25
N LYS A 8 2.55 48.62 -26.41
CA LYS A 8 1.37 48.06 -25.76
C LYS A 8 1.16 46.63 -26.27
N PRO A 9 1.00 45.64 -25.39
CA PRO A 9 0.74 44.26 -25.80
C PRO A 9 -0.52 44.19 -26.67
N SER A 10 -0.45 43.41 -27.74
CA SER A 10 -1.56 43.24 -28.66
C SER A 10 -2.62 42.33 -28.04
N ILE A 11 -3.86 42.39 -28.55
CA ILE A 11 -4.95 41.49 -28.12
C ILE A 11 -4.55 40.00 -28.27
N LEU A 12 -3.73 39.69 -29.27
CA LEU A 12 -3.19 38.35 -29.50
C LEU A 12 -2.23 37.90 -28.37
N ASP A 13 -1.46 38.83 -27.81
CA ASP A 13 -0.57 38.55 -26.67
C ASP A 13 -1.36 38.26 -25.40
N HIS A 14 -2.52 38.90 -25.22
CA HIS A 14 -3.45 38.64 -24.11
C HIS A 14 -4.09 37.25 -24.21
N TRP A 15 -4.52 36.84 -25.41
CA TRP A 15 -5.05 35.49 -25.63
C TRP A 15 -3.98 34.40 -25.42
N LYS A 16 -2.75 34.61 -25.90
CA LYS A 16 -1.63 33.69 -25.65
C LYS A 16 -1.30 33.57 -24.17
N ALA A 17 -1.25 34.70 -23.44
CA ALA A 17 -1.04 34.70 -22.00
C ALA A 17 -2.18 33.96 -21.28
N GLY A 18 -3.44 34.22 -21.65
CA GLY A 18 -4.61 33.54 -21.09
C GLY A 18 -4.58 32.02 -21.32
N LEU A 19 -4.25 31.57 -22.53
CA LEU A 19 -4.08 30.15 -22.85
C LEU A 19 -2.93 29.51 -22.07
N THR A 20 -1.82 30.23 -21.90
CA THR A 20 -0.66 29.74 -21.13
C THR A 20 -1.01 29.58 -19.65
N ILE A 21 -1.70 30.56 -19.06
CA ILE A 21 -2.19 30.50 -17.68
C ILE A 21 -3.18 29.34 -17.52
N LEU A 22 -4.11 29.18 -18.45
CA LEU A 22 -5.07 28.07 -18.42
C LEU A 22 -4.37 26.71 -18.49
N ALA A 23 -3.39 26.55 -19.39
CA ALA A 23 -2.59 25.33 -19.48
C ALA A 23 -1.82 25.04 -18.19
N LEU A 24 -1.21 26.05 -17.57
CA LEU A 24 -0.53 25.92 -16.28
C LEU A 24 -1.50 25.51 -15.16
N LEU A 25 -2.69 26.11 -15.11
CA LEU A 25 -3.72 25.75 -14.12
C LEU A 25 -4.19 24.30 -14.28
N ILE A 26 -4.38 23.82 -15.51
CA ILE A 26 -4.74 22.42 -15.79
C ILE A 26 -3.63 21.49 -15.33
N ILE A 27 -2.37 21.82 -15.63
CA ILE A 27 -1.21 21.01 -15.20
C ILE A 27 -1.12 20.99 -13.67
N CYS A 28 -1.17 22.15 -13.01
CA CYS A 28 -1.15 22.24 -11.55
C CYS A 28 -2.30 21.46 -10.90
N GLY A 29 -3.52 21.58 -11.44
CA GLY A 29 -4.70 20.86 -10.96
C GLY A 29 -4.53 19.35 -11.11
N ALA A 30 -4.05 18.87 -12.26
CA ALA A 30 -3.77 17.47 -12.51
C ALA A 30 -2.67 16.93 -11.58
N SER A 31 -1.59 17.70 -11.38
CA SER A 31 -0.50 17.34 -10.45
C SER A 31 -0.99 17.27 -9.00
N LEU A 32 -1.81 18.21 -8.55
CA LEU A 32 -2.38 18.20 -7.20
C LEU A 32 -3.30 16.99 -7.00
N LEU A 33 -4.18 16.71 -7.96
CA LEU A 33 -5.05 15.53 -7.91
C LEU A 33 -4.23 14.24 -7.88
N TYR A 34 -3.18 14.17 -8.70
CA TYR A 34 -2.27 13.04 -8.71
C TYR A 34 -1.60 12.83 -7.34
N LEU A 35 -1.08 13.88 -6.72
CA LEU A 35 -0.50 13.81 -5.38
C LEU A 35 -1.52 13.40 -4.31
N LEU A 36 -2.75 13.94 -4.38
CA LEU A 36 -3.83 13.61 -3.44
C LEU A 36 -4.24 12.12 -3.51
N ILE A 37 -4.20 11.52 -4.69
CA ILE A 37 -4.53 10.10 -4.87
C ILE A 37 -3.40 9.20 -4.37
N HIS A 38 -2.15 9.57 -4.63
CA HIS A 38 -0.99 8.71 -4.34
C HIS A 38 -0.42 8.92 -2.94
N ASN A 39 -0.67 10.04 -2.28
CA ASN A 39 -0.20 10.32 -0.92
C ASN A 39 -1.29 10.13 0.14
N ARG A 40 -2.31 9.31 -0.15
CA ARG A 40 -3.39 9.05 0.81
C ARG A 40 -2.87 8.27 2.01
N ASP A 41 -3.34 8.69 3.18
CA ASP A 41 -3.07 8.05 4.46
C ASP A 41 -3.43 6.54 4.41
N PRO A 42 -2.57 5.66 4.94
CA PRO A 42 -2.83 4.22 5.07
C PRO A 42 -4.22 3.88 5.64
N GLN A 43 -4.67 4.61 6.66
CA GLN A 43 -5.95 4.38 7.33
C GLN A 43 -7.14 4.67 6.42
N VAL A 44 -7.09 5.77 5.66
CA VAL A 44 -8.18 6.16 4.74
C VAL A 44 -8.41 5.06 3.71
N ILE A 45 -7.33 4.58 3.11
CA ILE A 45 -7.41 3.54 2.08
C ILE A 45 -7.85 2.20 2.67
N LEU A 46 -7.35 1.80 3.84
CA LEU A 46 -7.82 0.56 4.46
C LEU A 46 -9.29 0.65 4.87
N ASN A 47 -9.74 1.83 5.30
CA ASN A 47 -11.15 2.08 5.58
C ASN A 47 -12.01 1.96 4.30
N ASP A 48 -11.56 2.50 3.17
CA ASP A 48 -12.24 2.33 1.88
C ASP A 48 -12.40 0.83 1.52
N VAL A 49 -11.34 0.02 1.74
CA VAL A 49 -11.37 -1.43 1.50
C VAL A 49 -12.35 -2.13 2.45
N ALA A 50 -12.35 -1.79 3.74
CA ALA A 50 -13.24 -2.37 4.74
C ALA A 50 -14.73 -2.05 4.44
N GLN A 51 -15.02 -0.84 3.97
CA GLN A 51 -16.38 -0.42 3.63
C GLN A 51 -16.92 -1.13 2.38
N GLN A 52 -16.07 -1.42 1.38
CA GLN A 52 -16.49 -2.06 0.12
C GLN A 52 -17.08 -3.46 0.29
N ARG A 53 -16.68 -4.22 1.31
CA ARG A 53 -16.94 -5.68 1.37
C ARG A 53 -17.92 -6.13 2.44
N GLN A 54 -18.30 -5.25 3.39
CA GLN A 54 -19.16 -5.63 4.52
C GLN A 54 -19.65 -4.43 5.36
N SER A 55 -19.55 -3.19 4.87
CA SER A 55 -19.81 -1.97 5.66
C SER A 55 -19.03 -1.95 6.99
N GLN A 56 -17.85 -2.57 7.01
CA GLN A 56 -16.98 -2.58 8.17
C GLN A 56 -16.18 -1.30 8.25
N GLN A 57 -15.71 -1.00 9.46
CA GLN A 57 -14.77 0.09 9.72
C GLN A 57 -13.43 -0.49 10.13
N ILE A 58 -12.36 0.19 9.71
CA ILE A 58 -11.02 -0.12 10.17
C ILE A 58 -10.86 0.36 11.62
N ASP A 59 -10.21 -0.44 12.47
CA ASP A 59 -9.65 0.09 13.72
C ASP A 59 -8.44 0.92 13.34
N LYS A 60 -8.56 2.25 13.46
CA LYS A 60 -7.52 3.21 13.08
C LYS A 60 -6.21 3.00 13.84
N ASN A 61 -6.29 2.52 15.08
CA ASN A 61 -5.10 2.26 15.92
C ASN A 61 -4.41 0.95 15.56
N SER A 62 -5.04 0.16 14.69
CA SER A 62 -4.53 -1.11 14.18
C SER A 62 -3.90 -0.97 12.79
N VAL A 63 -3.67 0.23 12.27
CA VAL A 63 -3.03 0.39 10.96
C VAL A 63 -1.53 0.56 11.13
N THR A 64 -0.75 -0.32 10.52
CA THR A 64 0.71 -0.23 10.46
C THR A 64 1.23 -0.50 9.05
N THR A 65 2.41 0.04 8.77
CA THR A 65 3.07 -0.05 7.46
C THR A 65 4.41 -0.75 7.61
N LEU A 66 4.68 -1.71 6.72
CA LEU A 66 5.91 -2.48 6.64
C LEU A 66 6.59 -2.21 5.31
N SER A 67 7.92 -2.12 5.30
CA SER A 67 8.69 -2.08 4.05
C SER A 67 8.60 -3.42 3.35
N ALA A 68 8.22 -3.42 2.08
CA ALA A 68 8.12 -4.62 1.27
C ALA A 68 9.45 -4.99 0.60
N ASP A 69 10.22 -3.98 0.22
CA ASP A 69 11.53 -4.12 -0.39
C ASP A 69 12.38 -2.85 -0.16
N ASP A 70 13.59 -2.86 -0.72
CA ASP A 70 14.52 -1.73 -0.66
C ASP A 70 14.13 -0.58 -1.60
N ASN A 71 13.23 -0.81 -2.56
CA ASN A 71 12.68 0.26 -3.40
C ASN A 71 11.70 1.14 -2.60
N GLY A 72 11.30 0.68 -1.41
CA GLY A 72 10.35 1.36 -0.54
C GLY A 72 8.91 1.05 -0.91
N ASP A 73 8.64 -0.03 -1.64
CA ASP A 73 7.28 -0.57 -1.74
C ASP A 73 6.78 -0.93 -0.33
N GLN A 74 5.46 -0.91 -0.11
CA GLN A 74 4.87 -1.03 1.22
C GLN A 74 3.84 -2.13 1.29
N ILE A 75 3.84 -2.83 2.43
CA ILE A 75 2.72 -3.65 2.89
C ILE A 75 2.05 -2.92 4.04
N ILE A 76 0.76 -2.69 3.91
CA ILE A 76 -0.05 -2.07 4.96
C ILE A 76 -0.92 -3.15 5.56
N VAL A 77 -0.89 -3.19 6.88
CA VAL A 77 -1.56 -4.18 7.70
C VAL A 77 -2.57 -3.43 8.56
N GLY A 78 -3.81 -3.91 8.60
CA GLY A 78 -4.75 -3.40 9.59
C GLY A 78 -5.89 -4.35 9.91
N PHE A 79 -6.53 -4.09 11.05
CA PHE A 79 -7.66 -4.86 11.54
C PHE A 79 -8.95 -4.06 11.41
N THR A 80 -10.03 -4.73 11.03
CA THR A 80 -11.38 -4.18 11.14
C THR A 80 -11.90 -4.36 12.56
N ASN A 81 -12.91 -3.58 12.95
CA ASN A 81 -13.60 -3.71 14.24
C ASN A 81 -14.27 -5.09 14.45
N GLN A 82 -14.30 -5.93 13.40
CA GLN A 82 -14.85 -7.30 13.42
C GLN A 82 -13.75 -8.37 13.34
N ASN A 83 -12.53 -8.06 13.78
CA ASN A 83 -11.42 -9.02 13.85
C ASN A 83 -11.08 -9.64 12.48
N ARG A 84 -11.13 -8.83 11.42
CA ARG A 84 -10.64 -9.22 10.09
C ARG A 84 -9.34 -8.49 9.81
N LEU A 85 -8.35 -9.23 9.32
CA LEU A 85 -7.06 -8.70 8.91
C LEU A 85 -7.12 -8.31 7.43
N ILE A 86 -6.81 -7.05 7.14
CA ILE A 86 -6.61 -6.53 5.80
C ILE A 86 -5.11 -6.33 5.59
N ILE A 87 -4.59 -6.95 4.53
CA ILE A 87 -3.24 -6.75 4.03
C ILE A 87 -3.34 -6.10 2.66
N GLN A 88 -2.65 -4.98 2.46
CA GLN A 88 -2.63 -4.26 1.20
C GLN A 88 -1.19 -4.03 0.73
N PHE A 89 -0.95 -4.27 -0.55
CA PHE A 89 0.33 -3.97 -1.20
C PHE A 89 0.23 -2.65 -1.97
N ARG A 90 1.22 -1.78 -1.77
CA ARG A 90 1.38 -0.53 -2.52
C ARG A 90 2.79 -0.41 -3.09
N GLU A 91 2.85 -0.09 -4.37
CA GLU A 91 4.07 0.17 -5.12
C GLU A 91 4.44 1.65 -4.95
N ARG A 92 5.72 1.93 -4.65
CA ARG A 92 6.23 3.29 -4.60
C ARG A 92 6.24 3.90 -5.99
N THR A 93 5.78 5.14 -6.07
CA THR A 93 5.72 5.93 -7.30
C THR A 93 6.25 7.33 -7.03
N VAL A 94 6.48 8.11 -8.10
CA VAL A 94 6.82 9.52 -7.93
C VAL A 94 5.65 10.21 -7.22
N GLY A 95 5.91 10.85 -6.09
CA GLY A 95 4.89 11.59 -5.33
C GLY A 95 3.99 10.76 -4.39
N GLY A 96 4.26 9.46 -4.19
CA GLY A 96 3.52 8.64 -3.24
C GLY A 96 3.49 7.16 -3.59
N TYR A 97 2.31 6.55 -3.49
CA TYR A 97 2.09 5.11 -3.59
C TYR A 97 0.89 4.78 -4.47
N ARG A 98 1.00 3.70 -5.24
CA ARG A 98 -0.09 3.12 -6.02
C ARG A 98 -0.52 1.80 -5.43
N ILE A 99 -1.82 1.64 -5.18
CA ILE A 99 -2.40 0.37 -4.69
C ILE A 99 -2.30 -0.68 -5.79
N LYS A 100 -1.81 -1.87 -5.44
CA LYS A 100 -1.63 -2.99 -6.40
C LYS A 100 -2.51 -4.19 -6.10
N GLY A 101 -2.96 -4.32 -4.85
CA GLY A 101 -3.88 -5.37 -4.46
C GLY A 101 -4.08 -5.39 -2.95
N TYR A 102 -5.12 -6.09 -2.51
CA TYR A 102 -5.36 -6.35 -1.10
C TYR A 102 -5.89 -7.76 -0.91
N ARG A 103 -5.78 -8.24 0.33
CA ARG A 103 -6.43 -9.44 0.81
C ARG A 103 -7.00 -9.17 2.18
N GLU A 104 -8.25 -9.54 2.36
CA GLU A 104 -8.94 -9.50 3.63
C GLU A 104 -9.16 -10.94 4.11
N THR A 105 -8.98 -11.18 5.40
CA THR A 105 -9.08 -12.53 5.97
C THR A 105 -9.61 -12.46 7.40
N ALA A 106 -10.64 -13.25 7.71
CA ALA A 106 -11.12 -13.36 9.09
C ALA A 106 -10.02 -14.01 9.96
N LEU A 107 -9.74 -13.46 11.14
CA LEU A 107 -8.69 -13.98 12.02
C LEU A 107 -8.87 -15.48 12.35
N THR A 108 -10.11 -15.92 12.53
CA THR A 108 -10.47 -17.32 12.80
C THR A 108 -10.12 -18.29 11.67
N SER A 109 -9.97 -17.79 10.44
CA SER A 109 -9.60 -18.61 9.28
C SER A 109 -8.08 -18.74 9.10
N LEU A 110 -7.29 -17.88 9.73
CA LEU A 110 -5.83 -17.87 9.57
C LEU A 110 -5.21 -19.12 10.22
N LYS A 111 -4.69 -20.02 9.39
CA LYS A 111 -4.01 -21.24 9.83
C LYS A 111 -2.51 -21.01 9.91
N ALA A 112 -1.91 -21.30 11.06
CA ALA A 112 -0.50 -21.05 11.30
C ALA A 112 0.43 -21.81 10.33
N ASN A 113 0.09 -23.06 9.95
CA ASN A 113 0.90 -23.89 9.03
C ASN A 113 0.63 -23.65 7.54
N ARG A 114 -0.46 -22.96 7.19
CA ARG A 114 -0.85 -22.65 5.81
C ARG A 114 -0.97 -21.13 5.69
N PRO A 115 0.15 -20.43 5.42
CA PRO A 115 0.13 -18.99 5.29
C PRO A 115 -0.79 -18.54 4.15
N TYR A 116 -1.32 -17.34 4.32
CA TYR A 116 -2.06 -16.64 3.29
C TYR A 116 -1.08 -15.84 2.44
N GLY A 117 -1.36 -15.75 1.14
CA GLY A 117 -0.51 -15.06 0.19
C GLY A 117 -1.21 -13.87 -0.44
N LEU A 118 -0.55 -12.71 -0.45
CA LEU A 118 -0.88 -11.59 -1.33
C LEU A 118 0.14 -11.58 -2.47
N THR A 119 -0.33 -11.86 -3.69
CA THR A 119 0.53 -11.84 -4.88
C THR A 119 0.83 -10.41 -5.28
N ASN A 120 2.12 -10.07 -5.35
CA ASN A 120 2.56 -8.74 -5.71
C ASN A 120 3.00 -8.71 -7.18
N ILE A 121 2.31 -7.90 -7.98
CA ILE A 121 2.62 -7.69 -9.39
C ILE A 121 3.02 -6.23 -9.56
N VAL A 122 4.28 -5.98 -9.90
CA VAL A 122 4.84 -4.65 -10.16
C VAL A 122 5.21 -4.58 -11.64
N LYS A 123 4.72 -3.55 -12.35
CA LYS A 123 4.96 -3.38 -13.80
C LYS A 123 4.74 -4.68 -14.61
N ASN A 124 3.64 -5.39 -14.34
CA ASN A 124 3.27 -6.68 -14.94
C ASN A 124 4.26 -7.84 -14.72
N LYS A 125 5.20 -7.71 -13.77
CA LYS A 125 6.10 -8.77 -13.33
C LYS A 125 5.78 -9.16 -11.88
N ARG A 126 5.80 -10.46 -11.60
CA ARG A 126 5.69 -10.96 -10.23
C ARG A 126 7.03 -10.75 -9.53
N VAL A 127 7.03 -10.08 -8.39
CA VAL A 127 8.27 -9.74 -7.67
C VAL A 127 8.51 -10.73 -6.54
N ASN A 128 7.66 -10.72 -5.52
CA ASN A 128 7.57 -11.73 -4.46
C ASN A 128 6.17 -11.66 -3.87
N ASP A 129 5.59 -12.79 -3.52
CA ASP A 129 4.34 -12.82 -2.77
C ASP A 129 4.61 -12.54 -1.29
N PHE A 130 3.71 -11.78 -0.67
CA PHE A 130 3.71 -11.57 0.76
C PHE A 130 2.95 -12.70 1.45
N LEU A 131 3.67 -13.52 2.21
CA LEU A 131 3.12 -14.59 3.04
C LEU A 131 2.88 -14.09 4.45
N TYR A 132 1.74 -14.45 5.03
CA TYR A 132 1.41 -14.06 6.40
C TYR A 132 0.49 -15.07 7.10
N GLY A 133 0.50 -15.05 8.43
CA GLY A 133 -0.40 -15.82 9.27
C GLY A 133 -0.29 -15.46 10.74
N ILE A 134 -1.18 -16.02 11.56
CA ILE A 134 -1.22 -15.74 13.00
C ILE A 134 -0.67 -16.94 13.75
N LEU A 135 0.19 -16.67 14.74
CA LEU A 135 0.68 -17.66 15.68
C LEU A 135 -0.22 -17.72 16.90
N GLN A 136 -0.49 -18.95 17.32
CA GLN A 136 -1.06 -19.20 18.64
C GLN A 136 -0.03 -18.86 19.74
N PRO A 137 -0.49 -18.70 20.99
CA PRO A 137 0.42 -18.59 22.13
C PRO A 137 1.48 -19.71 22.11
N ASN A 138 2.72 -19.36 22.45
CA ASN A 138 3.86 -20.27 22.52
C ASN A 138 4.30 -20.97 21.22
N GLN A 139 3.60 -20.77 20.10
CA GLN A 139 4.11 -21.27 18.82
C GLN A 139 5.41 -20.58 18.43
N PRO A 140 6.43 -21.34 17.96
CA PRO A 140 7.67 -20.76 17.47
C PRO A 140 7.43 -20.03 16.16
N ILE A 141 8.34 -19.12 15.81
CA ILE A 141 8.29 -18.41 14.54
C ILE A 141 8.54 -19.42 13.40
N PRO A 142 7.64 -19.51 12.42
CA PRO A 142 7.76 -20.47 11.34
C PRO A 142 8.95 -20.16 10.42
N ARG A 143 9.33 -21.19 9.67
CA ARG A 143 10.30 -21.10 8.58
C ARG A 143 9.62 -21.39 7.25
N PHE A 144 10.01 -20.65 6.22
CA PHE A 144 9.64 -20.91 4.82
C PHE A 144 10.92 -21.10 4.00
N GLY A 145 11.04 -22.24 3.31
CA GLY A 145 12.27 -22.59 2.57
C GLY A 145 13.53 -22.56 3.44
N GLY A 146 13.43 -23.01 4.70
CA GLY A 146 14.54 -22.99 5.68
C GLY A 146 14.82 -21.63 6.33
N LYS A 147 14.30 -20.53 5.78
CA LYS A 147 14.49 -19.17 6.33
C LYS A 147 13.43 -18.84 7.37
N LYS A 148 13.85 -18.30 8.51
CA LYS A 148 12.95 -17.84 9.58
C LYS A 148 12.15 -16.63 9.09
N MET A 149 10.84 -16.65 9.30
CA MET A 149 9.94 -15.55 8.96
C MET A 149 10.06 -14.39 9.96
N SER A 150 9.60 -13.21 9.58
CA SER A 150 9.49 -12.06 10.47
C SER A 150 8.30 -12.23 11.41
N LEU A 151 8.34 -11.61 12.58
CA LEU A 151 7.28 -11.61 13.57
C LEU A 151 7.01 -10.18 14.05
N ILE A 152 5.74 -9.82 14.12
CA ILE A 152 5.28 -8.60 14.80
C ILE A 152 4.15 -8.97 15.77
N ASN A 153 4.24 -8.42 16.98
CA ASN A 153 3.14 -8.47 17.94
C ASN A 153 2.32 -7.20 17.76
N TYR A 154 1.09 -7.32 17.30
CA TYR A 154 0.31 -6.17 16.90
C TYR A 154 -1.18 -6.42 17.06
N HIS A 155 -1.88 -5.45 17.67
CA HIS A 155 -3.30 -5.55 18.00
C HIS A 155 -3.65 -6.86 18.74
N GLY A 156 -2.85 -7.24 19.75
CA GLY A 156 -3.07 -8.47 20.53
C GLY A 156 -2.75 -9.78 19.80
N HIS A 157 -2.26 -9.73 18.55
CA HIS A 157 -1.96 -10.91 17.75
C HIS A 157 -0.49 -11.02 17.38
N ARG A 158 0.00 -12.26 17.31
CA ARG A 158 1.37 -12.60 16.87
C ARG A 158 1.36 -12.88 15.37
N LEU A 159 1.48 -11.83 14.56
CA LEU A 159 1.49 -11.93 13.09
C LEU A 159 2.89 -12.27 12.59
N TYR A 160 3.04 -13.43 11.96
CA TYR A 160 4.25 -13.74 11.22
C TYR A 160 4.08 -13.35 9.75
N TYR A 161 5.17 -12.94 9.11
CA TYR A 161 5.16 -12.58 7.69
C TYR A 161 6.52 -12.78 7.01
N GLY A 162 6.52 -12.80 5.68
CA GLY A 162 7.74 -12.86 4.89
C GLY A 162 7.45 -12.78 3.39
N PHE A 163 8.50 -12.54 2.60
CA PHE A 163 8.40 -12.48 1.14
C PHE A 163 8.91 -13.78 0.53
N ALA A 164 8.14 -14.35 -0.39
CA ALA A 164 8.44 -15.62 -1.04
C ALA A 164 8.24 -15.53 -2.56
N PRO A 165 9.02 -16.26 -3.38
CA PRO A 165 8.84 -16.26 -4.83
C PRO A 165 7.45 -16.73 -5.29
N SER A 166 6.81 -17.60 -4.51
CA SER A 166 5.43 -18.02 -4.75
C SER A 166 4.71 -18.41 -3.46
N ALA A 167 3.50 -17.89 -3.29
CA ALA A 167 2.59 -18.27 -2.22
C ALA A 167 1.68 -19.47 -2.56
N LYS A 168 1.65 -19.90 -3.84
CA LYS A 168 0.77 -20.99 -4.26
C LYS A 168 1.21 -22.28 -3.56
N ASN A 169 0.35 -22.80 -2.69
CA ASN A 169 0.60 -23.97 -1.84
C ASN A 169 1.76 -23.83 -0.84
N ALA A 170 2.09 -22.60 -0.43
CA ALA A 170 3.08 -22.41 0.61
C ALA A 170 2.65 -23.11 1.91
N VAL A 171 3.56 -23.91 2.46
CA VAL A 171 3.44 -24.53 3.79
C VAL A 171 4.65 -24.09 4.58
N VAL A 172 4.44 -23.69 5.82
CA VAL A 172 5.53 -23.32 6.72
C VAL A 172 5.83 -24.43 7.71
N SER A 173 7.10 -24.60 8.01
CA SER A 173 7.56 -25.55 9.02
C SER A 173 7.84 -24.82 10.32
N PHE A 174 7.36 -25.38 11.42
CA PHE A 174 7.76 -24.94 12.76
C PHE A 174 9.02 -25.70 13.15
N GLY A 175 10.11 -24.97 13.41
CA GLY A 175 11.28 -25.61 14.01
C GLY A 175 10.93 -26.01 15.44
N THR A 176 11.33 -27.22 15.85
CA THR A 176 11.46 -27.53 17.27
C THR A 176 12.56 -26.64 17.85
N LYS A 177 12.27 -26.03 19.00
CA LYS A 177 13.28 -25.30 19.77
C LYS A 177 14.44 -26.22 20.13
#